data_AF-A0A6M0BL29-F1
#
_entry.id   AF-A0A6M0BL29-F1
#
_cell.length_a   1.000
_cell.length_b   1.000
_cell.length_c   1.000
_cell.angle_alpha   90.00
_cell.angle_beta   90.00
_cell.angle_gamma   90.00
#
_symmetry.space_group_name_H-M   'P 1'
#
loop_
_entity.id
_entity.type
_entity.pdbx_description
1 polymer ?
#
loop_
_entity_poly.entity_id
_entity_poly.type
_entity_poly.pdbx_seq_one_letter_code
_entity_poly.pdbx_strand_id
1 'polypeptide(L)' 'LETGNGFDTVNNFQLGMTTFDVSNPNQVSIVDGANGAEISSGGDLLAVVRFTQASTLNNNFDDVFV' A
#
# COMPACT_ATOMS: atom_id res chain seq x y z
N LEU A 1 5.83 -0.13 -6.60
CA LEU A 1 4.95 -1.31 -6.53
C LEU A 1 4.68 -1.73 -7.96
N GLU A 2 4.78 -3.03 -8.23
CA GLU A 2 4.54 -3.55 -9.57
C GLU A 2 3.04 -3.40 -9.94
N THR A 3 2.77 -2.96 -11.17
CA THR A 3 1.41 -2.85 -11.73
C THR A 3 1.22 -3.93 -12.79
N GLY A 4 0.06 -4.59 -12.82
CA GLY A 4 -0.34 -5.55 -13.84
C GLY A 4 -0.69 -6.92 -13.26
N ASN A 5 0.14 -7.94 -13.52
CA ASN A 5 -0.15 -9.30 -13.08
C ASN A 5 0.51 -9.60 -11.74
N GLY A 6 -0.33 -9.77 -10.71
CA GLY A 6 0.12 -10.10 -9.35
C GLY A 6 0.17 -8.89 -8.44
N PHE A 7 0.61 -9.08 -7.21
CA PHE A 7 0.73 -8.03 -6.19
C PHE A 7 1.84 -8.37 -5.20
N ASP A 8 2.41 -7.36 -4.56
CA ASP A 8 3.44 -7.52 -3.54
C ASP A 8 2.83 -7.89 -2.18
N THR A 9 3.47 -8.79 -1.43
CA THR A 9 3.09 -9.05 -0.03
C THR A 9 4.16 -8.52 0.90
N VAL A 10 3.79 -7.53 1.73
CA VAL A 10 4.70 -6.84 2.63
C VAL A 10 4.44 -7.33 4.06
N ASN A 11 5.40 -8.07 4.63
CA ASN A 11 5.25 -8.68 5.97
C ASN A 11 5.88 -7.86 7.12
N ASN A 12 6.75 -6.90 6.83
CA ASN A 12 7.52 -6.15 7.82
C ASN A 12 7.49 -4.64 7.54
N PHE A 13 6.28 -4.10 7.34
CA PHE A 13 6.11 -2.66 7.20
C PHE A 13 6.48 -1.94 8.50
N GLN A 14 7.30 -0.90 8.38
CA GLN A 14 7.74 -0.07 9.48
C GLN A 14 7.56 1.40 9.10
N LEU A 15 6.68 2.10 9.82
CA LEU A 15 6.39 3.51 9.59
C LEU A 15 7.68 4.34 9.69
N GLY A 16 7.93 5.19 8.69
CA GLY A 16 9.13 6.02 8.59
C GLY A 16 10.39 5.29 8.09
N MET A 17 10.33 3.98 7.85
CA MET A 17 11.45 3.21 7.26
C MET A 17 11.06 2.47 5.97
N THR A 18 9.78 2.22 5.76
CA THR A 18 9.25 1.63 4.53
C THR A 18 8.58 2.72 3.69
N THR A 19 9.00 2.80 2.42
CA THR A 19 8.42 3.71 1.43
C THR A 19 7.95 2.90 0.23
N PHE A 20 6.74 3.19 -0.25
CA PHE A 20 6.17 2.63 -1.46
C PHE A 20 6.29 3.65 -2.59
N ASP A 21 7.12 3.32 -3.58
CA ASP A 21 7.15 4.05 -4.85
C ASP A 21 5.94 3.62 -5.68
N VAL A 22 5.07 4.58 -6.01
CA VAL A 22 3.87 4.34 -6.82
C VAL A 22 3.82 5.34 -7.96
N SER A 23 3.58 4.84 -9.19
CA SER A 23 3.64 5.67 -10.40
C SER A 23 2.64 6.84 -10.41
N ASN A 24 1.52 6.72 -9.68
CA ASN A 24 0.55 7.81 -9.51
C ASN A 24 -0.09 7.74 -8.11
N PRO A 25 0.46 8.49 -7.11
CA PRO A 25 -0.06 8.50 -5.75
C PRO A 25 -1.53 8.94 -5.66
N ASN A 26 -1.96 9.85 -6.53
CA ASN A 26 -3.32 10.41 -6.54
C ASN A 26 -4.40 9.40 -6.97
N GLN A 27 -4.00 8.24 -7.47
CA GLN A 27 -4.90 7.15 -7.85
C GLN A 27 -4.83 5.96 -6.89
N VAL A 28 -4.05 6.08 -5.81
CA VAL A 28 -3.93 5.03 -4.80
C VAL A 28 -5.18 5.00 -3.93
N SER A 29 -5.72 3.79 -3.77
CA SER A 29 -6.77 3.48 -2.82
C SER A 29 -6.23 2.46 -1.83
N ILE A 30 -6.36 2.78 -0.54
CA ILE A 30 -5.89 1.94 0.57
C ILE A 30 -7.10 1.56 1.42
N VAL A 31 -7.39 0.26 1.49
CA VAL A 31 -8.54 -0.29 2.22
C VAL A 31 -8.12 -1.45 3.11
N ASP A 32 -8.87 -1.70 4.18
CA ASP A 32 -8.64 -2.87 5.02
C ASP A 32 -9.14 -4.13 4.32
N GLY A 33 -8.25 -5.10 4.16
CA GLY A 33 -8.54 -6.43 3.64
C GLY A 33 -8.42 -7.53 4.70
N ALA A 34 -8.66 -8.77 4.30
CA ALA A 34 -8.65 -9.91 5.22
C ALA A 34 -7.26 -10.20 5.83
N ASN A 35 -6.18 -9.77 5.16
CA ASN A 35 -4.80 -10.04 5.58
C ASN A 35 -4.02 -8.79 6.03
N GLY A 36 -4.65 -7.60 6.00
CA GLY A 36 -3.99 -6.32 6.24
C GLY A 36 -4.46 -5.26 5.24
N ALA A 37 -3.71 -4.17 5.11
CA ALA A 37 -4.05 -3.07 4.20
C ALA A 37 -3.78 -3.47 2.76
N GLU A 38 -4.78 -3.32 1.89
CA GLU A 38 -4.69 -3.56 0.46
C GLU A 38 -4.51 -2.23 -0.25
N ILE A 39 -3.42 -2.12 -1.01
CA ILE A 39 -3.05 -0.95 -1.80
C ILE A 39 -3.38 -1.25 -3.25
N SER A 40 -4.22 -0.42 -3.86
CA SER A 40 -4.63 -0.57 -5.25
C SER A 40 -4.48 0.75 -6.01
N SER A 41 -4.26 0.70 -7.31
CA SER A 41 -4.26 1.89 -8.18
C SER A 41 -4.85 1.57 -9.54
N GLY A 42 -5.73 2.43 -10.05
CA GLY A 42 -6.36 2.23 -11.36
C GLY A 42 -7.20 0.95 -11.48
N GLY A 43 -7.66 0.37 -10.36
CA GLY A 43 -8.39 -0.90 -10.32
C GLY A 43 -7.50 -2.14 -10.20
N ASP A 44 -6.19 -1.97 -10.14
CA ASP A 44 -5.21 -3.04 -9.98
C ASP A 44 -4.74 -3.15 -8.51
N LEU A 45 -4.62 -4.37 -7.99
CA LEU A 45 -4.11 -4.61 -6.64
C LEU A 45 -2.59 -4.62 -6.70
N LEU A 46 -1.96 -3.64 -6.06
CA LEU A 46 -0.51 -3.46 -6.11
C LEU A 46 0.19 -4.19 -4.97
N ALA A 47 -0.35 -4.10 -3.76
CA ALA A 47 0.26 -4.73 -2.59
C ALA A 47 -0.72 -5.03 -1.47
N VAL A 48 -0.37 -6.02 -0.64
CA VAL A 48 -1.00 -6.30 0.65
C VAL A 48 0.04 -6.11 1.76
N VAL A 49 -0.18 -5.14 2.63
CA VAL A 49 0.64 -4.87 3.80
C VAL A 49 0.08 -5.61 5.00
N ARG A 50 0.68 -6.75 5.32
CA ARG A 50 0.14 -7.66 6.33
C ARG A 50 0.15 -7.06 7.72
N PHE A 51 -0.87 -7.40 8.49
CA PHE A 51 -1.05 -6.98 9.88
C PHE A 51 -1.01 -5.46 10.10
N THR A 52 -1.16 -4.68 9.03
CA THR A 52 -1.20 -3.21 9.06
C THR A 52 -2.60 -2.76 8.66
N GLN A 53 -3.14 -1.77 9.37
CA GLN A 53 -4.44 -1.20 9.01
C GLN A 53 -4.27 -0.14 7.92
N ALA A 54 -5.26 -0.02 7.05
CA ALA A 54 -5.30 1.01 6.02
C ALA A 54 -5.21 2.42 6.62
N SER A 55 -5.82 2.64 7.79
CA SER A 55 -5.73 3.90 8.54
C SER A 55 -4.28 4.29 8.87
N THR A 56 -3.41 3.33 9.15
CA THR A 56 -1.98 3.60 9.42
C THR A 56 -1.30 4.19 8.20
N LEU A 57 -1.57 3.66 7.01
CA LEU A 57 -0.99 4.16 5.77
C LEU A 57 -1.64 5.48 5.35
N ASN A 58 -2.97 5.59 5.44
CA ASN A 58 -3.71 6.80 5.07
C ASN A 58 -3.35 8.01 5.96
N ASN A 59 -3.20 7.81 7.28
CA ASN A 59 -2.86 8.90 8.19
C ASN A 59 -1.41 9.40 8.03
N ASN A 60 -0.55 8.61 7.39
CA ASN A 60 0.86 8.92 7.16
C ASN A 60 1.19 8.82 5.66
N PHE A 61 0.24 9.18 4.80
CA PHE A 61 0.33 8.93 3.36
C PHE A 61 1.59 9.56 2.76
N ASP A 62 1.86 10.82 3.09
CA ASP A 62 3.02 11.58 2.59
C ASP A 62 4.37 11.05 3.11
N ASP A 63 4.38 10.30 4.21
CA ASP A 63 5.60 9.68 4.76
C ASP A 63 5.87 8.29 4.17
N VAL A 64 4.82 7.66 3.63
CA VAL A 64 4.82 6.26 3.21
C VAL A 64 4.84 6.11 1.69
N PHE A 65 4.29 7.05 0.94
CA PHE A 65 4.21 7.00 -0.53
C PHE A 65 5.05 8.10 -1.17
N VAL A 66 5.78 7.75 -2.24
CA VAL A 66 6.55 8.68 -3.08
C VAL A 66 6.23 8.48 -4.56
#